data_AF-A0A7S4HVX1-F1
#
_entry.id   AF-A0A7S4HVX1-F1
#
_cell.length_a   1.000
_cell.length_b   1.000
_cell.length_c   1.000
_cell.angle_alpha   90.00
_cell.angle_beta   90.00
_cell.angle_gamma   90.00
#
_symmetry.space_group_name_H-M   'P 1'
#
loop_
_entity.id
_entity.type
_entity.pdbx_description
1 polymer ?
#
loop_
_entity_poly.entity_id
_entity_poly.type
_entity_poly.pdbx_seq_one_letter_code
_entity_poly.pdbx_strand_id
1 'polypeptide(L)'
;ELLFVEVLRRLEKDFGEELVRACLSLLACARNGLTQKECQELLGGWRNPLVRTKDEIVPLDSTKWKQLERGLREYLTTSGDSTEPRIAFFHEQLLIAVRKAYLTSDNTKT
;
A
#
# COMPACT_ATOMS: atom_id res chain seq x y z
N GLU A 1 7.26 -8.63 -17.90
CA GLU A 1 7.38 -8.10 -16.52
C GLU A 1 7.84 -6.63 -16.42
N LEU A 2 8.44 -6.00 -17.43
CA LEU A 2 8.89 -4.60 -17.37
C LEU A 2 7.75 -3.56 -17.20
N LEU A 3 6.54 -3.88 -17.65
CA LEU A 3 5.38 -2.98 -17.60
C LEU A 3 4.98 -2.62 -16.16
N PHE A 4 4.87 -3.61 -15.26
CA PHE A 4 4.44 -3.37 -13.88
C PHE A 4 5.52 -2.66 -13.05
N VAL A 5 6.80 -2.84 -13.40
CA VAL A 5 7.89 -2.07 -12.80
C VAL A 5 7.79 -0.59 -13.18
N GLU A 6 7.47 -0.29 -14.44
CA GLU A 6 7.25 1.08 -14.89
C GLU A 6 5.98 1.69 -14.26
N VAL A 7 4.92 0.91 -14.09
CA VAL A 7 3.73 1.33 -13.33
C VAL A 7 4.10 1.70 -11.90
N LEU A 8 4.88 0.87 -11.20
CA LEU A 8 5.34 1.17 -9.83
C LEU A 8 6.14 2.48 -9.80
N ARG A 9 7.11 2.67 -10.70
CA ARG A 9 7.89 3.92 -10.78
C ARG A 9 7.04 5.17 -10.99
N ARG A 10 6.00 5.06 -11.81
CA ARG A 10 5.06 6.18 -12.03
C ARG A 10 4.25 6.49 -10.78
N LEU A 11 3.72 5.46 -10.13
CA LEU A 11 3.00 5.61 -8.87
C LEU A 11 3.89 6.25 -7.79
N GLU A 12 5.13 5.77 -7.64
CA GLU A 12 6.12 6.32 -6.71
C GLU A 12 6.40 7.80 -6.99
N LYS A 13 6.53 8.18 -8.26
CA LYS A 13 6.74 9.58 -8.66
C LYS A 13 5.53 10.46 -8.35
N ASP A 14 4.32 9.96 -8.56
CA ASP A 14 3.09 10.74 -8.43
C ASP A 14 2.63 10.90 -6.97
N PHE A 15 2.81 9.87 -6.14
CA PHE A 15 2.29 9.83 -4.77
C PHE A 15 3.37 9.77 -3.67
N GLY A 16 4.64 9.63 -4.06
CA GLY A 16 5.78 9.47 -3.18
C GLY A 16 6.16 8.00 -2.99
N GLU A 17 7.44 7.69 -3.22
CA GLU A 17 8.00 6.34 -3.17
C GLU A 17 7.68 5.63 -1.85
N GLU A 18 7.95 6.30 -0.74
CA GLU A 18 7.72 5.77 0.61
C GLU A 18 6.28 5.35 0.86
N LEU A 19 5.32 6.20 0.50
CA LEU A 19 3.89 5.95 0.71
C LEU A 19 3.40 4.78 -0.16
N VAL A 20 3.79 4.77 -1.44
CA VAL A 20 3.43 3.72 -2.39
C VAL A 20 4.04 2.39 -1.95
N ARG A 21 5.32 2.38 -1.59
CA ARG A 21 6.02 1.22 -1.08
C ARG A 21 5.34 0.65 0.16
N ALA A 22 5.07 1.49 1.16
CA ALA A 22 4.41 1.06 2.39
C ALA A 22 3.01 0.49 2.09
N CYS A 23 2.20 1.18 1.29
CA CYS A 23 0.83 0.76 0.98
C CYS A 23 0.80 -0.58 0.23
N LEU A 24 1.57 -0.71 -0.84
CA LEU A 24 1.58 -1.92 -1.65
C LEU A 24 2.22 -3.09 -0.91
N SER A 25 3.22 -2.84 -0.06
CA SER A 25 3.80 -3.88 0.82
C SER A 25 2.79 -4.38 1.85
N LEU A 26 2.04 -3.47 2.49
CA LEU A 26 0.99 -3.84 3.44
C LEU A 26 -0.09 -4.69 2.78
N LEU A 27 -0.58 -4.27 1.60
CA LEU A 27 -1.55 -5.03 0.83
C LEU A 27 -1.00 -6.39 0.38
N ALA A 28 0.30 -6.49 0.07
CA ALA A 28 0.93 -7.73 -0.38
C ALA A 28 1.12 -8.74 0.77
N CYS A 29 1.24 -8.25 2.00
CA CYS A 29 1.29 -9.04 3.22
C CYS A 29 -0.11 -9.41 3.76
N ALA A 30 -1.15 -8.67 3.38
CA ALA A 30 -2.52 -8.93 3.82
C ALA A 30 -3.14 -10.13 3.09
N ARG A 31 -3.51 -11.18 3.85
CA ARG A 31 -4.06 -12.42 3.27
C ARG A 31 -5.41 -12.23 2.57
N ASN A 32 -6.28 -11.40 3.14
CA ASN A 32 -7.66 -11.20 2.67
C ASN A 32 -7.92 -9.73 2.26
N GLY A 33 -6.86 -8.99 1.96
CA GLY A 33 -6.93 -7.53 1.79
C GLY A 33 -7.15 -6.78 3.11
N LEU A 34 -7.24 -5.45 3.01
CA LEU A 34 -7.38 -4.54 4.14
C LEU A 34 -8.53 -3.57 3.90
N THR A 35 -9.28 -3.24 4.94
CA THR A 35 -10.25 -2.14 4.89
C THR A 35 -9.54 -0.80 4.72
N GLN A 36 -10.24 0.21 4.22
CA GLN A 36 -9.70 1.58 4.15
C GLN A 36 -9.18 2.06 5.52
N LYS A 37 -9.93 1.77 6.60
CA LYS A 37 -9.55 2.17 7.95
C LYS A 37 -8.22 1.53 8.38
N GLU A 38 -8.07 0.22 8.17
CA GLU A 38 -6.83 -0.50 8.45
C GLU A 38 -5.65 0.07 7.63
N CYS A 39 -5.86 0.34 6.34
CA CYS A 39 -4.83 0.98 5.51
C CYS A 39 -4.41 2.34 6.07
N GLN A 40 -5.36 3.20 6.43
CA GLN A 40 -5.06 4.54 6.96
C GLN A 40 -4.34 4.47 8.30
N GLU A 41 -4.76 3.60 9.21
CA GLU A 41 -4.12 3.40 10.51
C GLU A 41 -2.68 2.89 10.35
N LEU A 42 -2.48 1.83 9.55
CA LEU A 42 -1.15 1.22 9.36
C LEU A 42 -0.18 2.15 8.63
N LEU A 43 -0.65 2.87 7.61
CA LEU A 43 0.17 3.86 6.89
C LEU A 43 0.49 5.10 7.74
N GLY A 44 -0.44 5.50 8.60
CA GLY A 44 -0.23 6.57 9.57
C GLY A 44 0.85 6.22 10.59
N GLY A 45 0.78 5.01 11.15
CA GLY A 45 1.77 4.51 12.12
C GLY A 45 3.17 4.35 11.54
N TRP A 46 3.30 3.94 10.27
CA TRP A 46 4.59 3.79 9.60
C TRP A 46 5.40 5.09 9.50
N ARG A 47 4.74 6.25 9.35
CA ARG A 47 5.43 7.55 9.21
C ARG A 47 6.05 8.08 10.51
N ASN A 48 5.68 7.54 11.67
CA ASN A 48 6.16 8.05 12.94
C ASN A 48 6.85 6.94 13.76
N PRO A 49 8.18 6.78 13.65
CA PRO A 49 8.94 5.76 14.39
C PRO A 49 8.95 5.98 15.91
N LEU A 50 8.42 7.12 16.39
CA LEU A 50 8.28 7.43 17.81
C LEU A 50 6.95 6.95 18.39
N VAL A 51 6.03 6.42 17.57
CA VAL A 51 4.77 5.84 18.05
C VAL A 51 5.09 4.60 18.87
N ARG A 52 4.86 4.69 20.18
CA ARG A 52 5.09 3.58 21.12
C ARG A 52 3.82 2.84 21.48
N THR A 53 2.66 3.48 21.25
CA THR A 53 1.35 2.96 21.63
C THR A 53 0.35 3.11 20.48
N LYS A 54 -0.67 2.25 20.44
CA LYS A 54 -1.70 2.28 19.39
C LYS A 54 -2.48 3.61 19.39
N ASP A 55 -2.58 4.26 20.54
CA ASP A 55 -3.30 5.53 20.72
C ASP A 55 -2.56 6.74 20.13
N GLU A 56 -1.25 6.63 19.87
CA GLU A 56 -0.43 7.68 19.23
C GLU A 56 -0.41 7.57 17.70
N ILE A 57 -1.01 6.52 17.13
CA ILE A 57 -1.12 6.35 15.68
C ILE A 57 -2.07 7.42 15.14
N VAL A 58 -1.50 8.44 14.50
CA VAL A 58 -2.26 9.39 13.70
C VAL A 58 -2.53 8.75 12.34
N PRO A 59 -3.78 8.42 11.99
CA PRO A 59 -4.09 7.79 10.71
C PRO A 59 -3.68 8.68 9.53
N LEU A 60 -3.40 8.06 8.39
CA LEU A 60 -3.14 8.78 7.16
C LEU A 60 -4.35 9.66 6.81
N ASP A 61 -4.06 10.93 6.49
CA ASP A 61 -5.07 11.89 6.07
C ASP A 61 -5.98 11.33 4.96
N SER A 62 -7.29 11.51 5.13
CA SER A 62 -8.31 10.97 4.23
C SER A 62 -8.23 11.54 2.81
N THR A 63 -7.72 12.75 2.63
CA THR A 63 -7.52 13.34 1.29
C THR A 63 -6.35 12.65 0.59
N LYS A 64 -5.22 12.47 1.28
CA LYS A 64 -4.07 11.73 0.77
C LYS A 64 -4.41 10.28 0.43
N TRP A 65 -5.16 9.61 1.31
CA TRP A 65 -5.66 8.27 1.05
C TRP A 65 -6.50 8.22 -0.23
N LYS A 66 -7.51 9.09 -0.37
CA LYS A 66 -8.37 9.11 -1.56
C LYS A 66 -7.61 9.40 -2.85
N GLN A 67 -6.55 10.21 -2.79
CA GLN A 67 -5.69 10.46 -3.96
C GLN A 67 -4.93 9.19 -4.36
N LEU A 68 -4.30 8.53 -3.39
CA LEU A 68 -3.57 7.27 -3.62
C LEU A 68 -4.51 6.16 -4.13
N GLU A 69 -5.64 5.96 -3.46
CA GLU A 69 -6.64 4.95 -3.82
C GLU A 69 -7.15 5.15 -5.25
N ARG A 70 -7.40 6.41 -5.67
CA ARG A 70 -7.78 6.73 -7.05
C ARG A 70 -6.69 6.38 -8.05
N GLY A 71 -5.42 6.66 -7.73
CA GLY A 71 -4.29 6.30 -8.59
C GLY A 71 -4.09 4.78 -8.70
N LEU A 72 -4.44 4.05 -7.65
CA LEU A 72 -4.33 2.60 -7.59
C LEU A 72 -5.59 1.85 -8.06
N ARG A 73 -6.69 2.55 -8.35
CA ARG A 73 -8.01 1.96 -8.62
C ARG A 73 -7.99 0.88 -9.71
N GLU A 74 -7.26 1.11 -10.79
CA GLU A 74 -7.17 0.16 -11.92
C GLU A 74 -6.38 -1.11 -11.57
N TYR A 75 -5.67 -1.11 -10.44
CA TYR A 75 -4.79 -2.19 -10.01
C TYR A 75 -5.30 -2.90 -8.74
N LEU A 76 -6.26 -2.31 -8.06
CA LEU A 76 -6.85 -2.81 -6.84
C LEU A 76 -8.30 -3.22 -7.09
N THR A 77 -8.74 -4.22 -6.34
CA THR A 77 -10.13 -4.64 -6.30
C THR A 77 -10.68 -4.42 -4.90
N THR A 78 -11.96 -4.10 -4.82
CA THR A 78 -12.71 -4.07 -3.57
C THR A 78 -13.60 -5.30 -3.51
N SER A 79 -13.56 -6.01 -2.38
CA SER A 79 -14.34 -7.23 -2.14
C SER A 79 -14.83 -7.25 -0.69
N GLY A 80 -16.02 -7.77 -0.45
CA GLY A 80 -16.61 -7.85 0.90
C GLY A 80 -17.98 -7.19 1.01
N ASP A 81 -18.51 -7.16 2.24
CA ASP A 81 -19.82 -6.58 2.54
C ASP A 81 -19.82 -5.07 2.31
N SER A 82 -20.95 -4.54 1.84
CA SER A 82 -21.12 -3.14 1.41
C SER A 82 -20.77 -2.09 2.48
N THR A 83 -20.70 -2.49 3.75
CA THR A 83 -20.36 -1.63 4.88
C THR A 83 -18.85 -1.46 5.09
N GLU A 84 -18.03 -2.47 4.77
CA GLU A 84 -16.57 -2.43 4.95
C GLU A 84 -15.86 -3.18 3.80
N PRO A 85 -15.72 -2.53 2.63
CA PRO A 85 -15.04 -3.14 1.50
C PRO A 85 -13.54 -3.35 1.83
N ARG A 86 -13.05 -4.56 1.55
CA ARG A 86 -11.64 -4.90 1.65
C ARG A 86 -10.95 -4.66 0.33
N ILE A 87 -9.78 -4.06 0.41
CA ILE A 87 -8.94 -3.66 -0.71
C ILE A 87 -7.85 -4.72 -0.87
N ALA A 88 -7.73 -5.27 -2.06
CA ALA A 88 -6.73 -6.26 -2.42
C ALA A 88 -6.20 -6.01 -3.84
N PHE A 89 -5.13 -6.70 -4.23
CA PHE A 89 -4.65 -6.65 -5.60
C PHE A 89 -5.65 -7.28 -6.56
N PHE A 90 -5.97 -6.59 -7.65
CA PHE A 90 -6.78 -7.14 -8.73
C PHE A 90 -5.94 -8.10 -9.61
N HIS A 91 -4.71 -7.72 -9.92
CA HIS A 91 -3.81 -8.50 -10.78
C HIS A 91 -2.66 -9.12 -10.00
N GLU A 92 -2.51 -10.44 -10.13
CA GLU A 92 -1.39 -11.19 -9.57
C GLU A 92 -0.03 -10.68 -10.08
N GLN A 93 0.02 -10.16 -11.30
CA GLN A 93 1.25 -9.61 -11.89
C GLN A 93 1.77 -8.37 -11.14
N LEU A 94 0.88 -7.50 -10.64
CA LEU A 94 1.30 -6.37 -9.81
C LEU A 94 1.76 -6.87 -8.43
N LEU A 95 1.08 -7.84 -7.85
CA LEU A 95 1.51 -8.46 -6.59
C LEU A 95 2.91 -9.09 -6.71
N ILE A 96 3.20 -9.79 -7.81
CA ILE A 96 4.53 -10.35 -8.10
C ILE A 96 5.56 -9.22 -8.22
N ALA A 97 5.26 -8.16 -8.97
CA ALA A 97 6.15 -7.01 -9.12
C ALA A 97 6.44 -6.32 -7.78
N VAL A 98 5.40 -6.11 -6.94
CA VAL A 98 5.51 -5.53 -5.60
C VAL A 98 6.36 -6.41 -4.69
N ARG A 99 6.14 -7.74 -4.69
CA ARG A 99 6.97 -8.67 -3.93
C ARG A 99 8.43 -8.60 -4.34
N LYS A 100 8.69 -8.62 -5.64
CA LYS A 100 10.05 -8.49 -6.19
C LYS A 100 10.69 -7.16 -5.80
N ALA A 101 9.97 -6.05 -5.92
CA ALA A 101 10.51 -4.71 -5.70
C ALA A 101 10.69 -4.33 -4.23
N TYR A 102 9.75 -4.72 -3.35
CA TYR A 102 9.70 -4.19 -1.98
C TYR A 102 9.92 -5.23 -0.89
N LEU A 103 9.67 -6.52 -1.16
CA LEU A 103 9.65 -7.59 -0.16
C LEU A 103 10.78 -8.61 -0.35
N THR A 104 11.53 -8.55 -1.45
CA THR A 104 12.75 -9.34 -1.59
C THR A 104 13.83 -8.71 -0.71
N SER A 105 14.36 -9.48 0.24
CA SER A 105 15.52 -9.09 1.04
C SER A 105 16.78 -9.09 0.17
N ASP A 106 16.95 -8.07 -0.68
CA ASP A 106 18.27 -7.78 -1.21
C ASP A 106 19.05 -7.05 -0.12
N ASN A 107 19.82 -7.82 0.64
CA ASN A 107 20.74 -7.38 1.69
C ASN A 107 21.96 -6.66 1.09
N THR A 108 21.73 -5.70 0.19
CA THR A 108 22.78 -5.04 -0.60
C THR A 108 22.64 -3.53 -0.53
N LYS A 109 22.65 -2.98 0.69
CA LYS A 109 23.28 -1.68 0.96
C LYS A 109 24.11 -1.79 2.23
N THR A 110 25.25 -2.48 2.08
CA THR A 110 26.46 -2.23 2.88
C THR A 110 27.00 -0.84 2.57
#